data_AF-A0A401WBV8-F1
#
_entry.id   AF-A0A401WBV8-F1
#
_cell.length_a   1.000
_cell.length_b   1.000
_cell.length_c   1.000
_cell.angle_alpha   90.00
_cell.angle_beta   90.00
_cell.angle_gamma   90.00
#
_symmetry.space_group_name_H-M   'P 1'
#
loop_
_entity.id
_entity.type
_entity.pdbx_description
1 polymer ?
#
loop_
_entity_poly.entity_id
_entity_poly.type
_entity_poly.pdbx_seq_one_letter_code
_entity_poly.pdbx_strand_id
1 'polypeptide(L)'
;MATLEECRAALGRLAQNLSTADGDIRSAAAFDRSLSCRITDLDVTFTGRLANGTLEDVTNVPGPPPERAQIRLTMRGDDLVAMVDGELHFAKAWGSGRVKLEAGFRDLLRLRSLL
;
A
#
# COMPACT_ATOMS: atom_id res chain seq x y z
N MET A 1 2.67 6.20 -18.16
CA MET A 1 3.03 7.06 -17.01
C MET A 1 1.75 7.59 -16.42
N ALA A 2 1.34 6.99 -15.32
CA ALA A 2 0.26 7.48 -14.50
C ALA A 2 0.60 8.86 -13.94
N THR A 3 -0.41 9.71 -13.88
CA THR A 3 -0.35 11.03 -13.27
C THR A 3 -0.53 10.95 -11.75
N LEU A 4 -0.20 12.03 -11.05
CA LEU A 4 -0.40 12.12 -9.60
C LEU A 4 -1.86 11.92 -9.19
N GLU A 5 -2.80 12.42 -10.00
CA GLU A 5 -4.23 12.27 -9.75
C GLU A 5 -4.71 10.82 -9.92
N GLU A 6 -4.25 10.15 -10.99
CA GLU A 6 -4.53 8.72 -11.20
C GLU A 6 -3.93 7.87 -10.08
N CYS A 7 -2.69 8.15 -9.66
CA CYS A 7 -2.06 7.47 -8.53
C CYS A 7 -2.85 7.67 -7.23
N ARG A 8 -3.34 8.88 -6.97
CA ARG A 8 -4.16 9.18 -5.78
C ARG A 8 -5.48 8.40 -5.80
N ALA A 9 -6.17 8.39 -6.94
CA ALA A 9 -7.43 7.64 -7.09
C ALA A 9 -7.20 6.13 -6.98
N ALA A 10 -6.13 5.62 -7.61
CA ALA A 10 -5.73 4.23 -7.52
C ALA A 10 -5.35 3.84 -6.08
N LEU A 11 -4.67 4.69 -5.32
CA LEU A 11 -4.31 4.38 -3.93
C LEU A 11 -5.54 4.10 -3.06
N GLY A 12 -6.63 4.87 -3.23
CA GLY A 12 -7.89 4.63 -2.54
C GLY A 12 -8.50 3.27 -2.88
N ARG A 13 -8.49 2.90 -4.17
CA ARG A 13 -8.93 1.57 -4.64
C ARG A 13 -8.04 0.44 -4.14
N LEU A 14 -6.71 0.63 -4.14
CA LEU A 14 -5.77 -0.34 -3.61
C LEU A 14 -6.03 -0.61 -2.12
N ALA A 15 -6.30 0.43 -1.33
CA ALA A 15 -6.65 0.28 0.08
C ALA A 15 -7.92 -0.55 0.30
N GLN A 16 -8.96 -0.35 -0.53
CA GLN A 16 -10.17 -1.18 -0.51
C GLN A 16 -9.89 -2.63 -0.94
N ASN A 17 -9.04 -2.83 -1.94
CA ASN A 17 -8.63 -4.16 -2.38
C ASN A 17 -7.83 -4.89 -1.30
N LEU A 18 -6.97 -4.18 -0.56
CA LEU A 18 -6.19 -4.75 0.55
C LEU A 18 -7.07 -5.13 1.75
N SER A 19 -8.16 -4.40 2.00
CA SER A 19 -9.09 -4.70 3.10
C SER A 19 -10.04 -5.85 2.79
N THR A 20 -10.31 -6.09 1.50
CA THR A 20 -11.12 -7.21 0.99
C THR A 20 -10.30 -8.46 0.67
N ALA A 21 -8.99 -8.34 0.46
CA ALA A 21 -8.10 -9.47 0.22
C ALA A 21 -7.97 -10.36 1.47
N ASP A 22 -8.33 -11.64 1.36
CA ASP A 22 -8.24 -12.62 2.45
C ASP A 22 -6.79 -12.99 2.83
N GLY A 23 -6.53 -13.20 4.13
CA GLY A 23 -5.24 -13.65 4.68
C GLY A 23 -4.55 -12.64 5.61
N ASP A 24 -3.23 -12.78 5.80
CA ASP A 24 -2.40 -11.90 6.64
C ASP A 24 -2.52 -10.40 6.27
N ILE A 25 -2.89 -10.12 5.01
CA ILE A 25 -3.15 -8.77 4.49
C ILE A 25 -4.44 -8.20 5.08
N ARG A 26 -5.51 -8.99 5.20
CA ARG A 26 -6.74 -8.59 5.90
C ARG A 26 -6.47 -8.24 7.34
N SER A 27 -5.68 -9.08 8.03
CA SER A 27 -5.28 -8.81 9.40
C SER A 27 -4.48 -7.51 9.49
N ALA A 28 -3.56 -7.23 8.56
CA ALA A 28 -2.83 -5.96 8.52
C ALA A 28 -3.73 -4.74 8.22
N ALA A 29 -4.74 -4.91 7.34
CA ALA A 29 -5.66 -3.86 6.89
C ALA A 29 -6.87 -3.62 7.81
N ALA A 30 -7.20 -4.56 8.69
CA ALA A 30 -8.28 -4.43 9.67
C ALA A 30 -7.92 -3.54 10.87
N PHE A 31 -6.65 -3.20 11.05
CA PHE A 31 -6.19 -2.30 12.11
C PHE A 31 -6.05 -0.87 11.61
N ASP A 32 -6.38 0.10 12.46
CA ASP A 32 -6.05 1.52 12.26
C ASP A 32 -4.52 1.70 12.21
N ARG A 33 -3.97 1.86 11.00
CA ARG A 33 -2.52 1.92 10.76
C ARG A 33 -2.15 3.00 9.76
N SER A 34 -0.98 3.61 9.96
CA SER A 34 -0.40 4.49 8.96
C SER A 34 0.13 3.71 7.76
N LEU A 35 -0.19 4.20 6.57
CA LEU A 35 0.26 3.69 5.27
C LEU A 35 1.06 4.77 4.55
N SER A 36 2.17 4.38 3.94
CA SER A 36 2.90 5.22 2.98
C SER A 36 3.12 4.46 1.69
N CYS A 37 2.83 5.08 0.55
CA CYS A 37 3.08 4.53 -0.78
C CYS A 37 4.02 5.45 -1.56
N ARG A 38 5.26 5.01 -1.77
CA ARG A 38 6.24 5.73 -2.61
C ARG A 38 6.06 5.34 -4.07
N ILE A 39 5.86 6.36 -4.89
CA ILE A 39 5.78 6.28 -6.35
C ILE A 39 7.13 6.72 -6.91
N THR A 40 7.93 5.77 -7.38
CA THR A 40 9.35 5.99 -7.70
C THR A 40 9.58 6.79 -8.98
N ASP A 41 8.70 6.68 -9.95
CA ASP A 41 8.75 7.38 -11.24
C ASP A 41 8.28 8.84 -11.15
N LEU A 42 7.42 9.16 -10.19
CA LEU A 42 6.98 10.54 -9.92
C LEU A 42 7.79 11.19 -8.78
N ASP A 43 8.66 10.43 -8.12
CA ASP A 43 9.37 10.82 -6.89
C ASP A 43 8.45 11.48 -5.83
N VAL A 44 7.28 10.88 -5.62
CA VAL A 44 6.33 11.32 -4.59
C VAL A 44 6.02 10.17 -3.64
N THR A 45 5.70 10.51 -2.41
CA THR A 45 5.17 9.56 -1.44
C THR A 45 3.80 10.02 -0.98
N PHE A 46 2.82 9.14 -1.16
CA PHE A 46 1.51 9.30 -0.55
C PHE A 46 1.56 8.76 0.87
N THR A 47 0.95 9.44 1.82
CA THR A 47 0.77 8.99 3.20
C THR A 47 -0.71 9.07 3.55
N GLY A 48 -1.15 8.19 4.44
CA GLY A 48 -2.53 8.19 4.92
C GLY A 48 -2.71 7.19 6.06
N ARG A 49 -3.95 7.07 6.53
CA ARG A 49 -4.33 6.16 7.59
C ARG A 49 -5.32 5.14 7.05
N LEU A 50 -4.99 3.86 7.13
CA LEU A 50 -5.89 2.79 6.78
C LEU A 50 -6.72 2.44 8.02
N ALA A 51 -8.01 2.75 7.99
CA ALA A 51 -8.95 2.48 9.08
C ALA A 51 -10.22 1.83 8.52
N ASN A 52 -10.64 0.70 9.09
CA ASN A 52 -11.82 -0.06 8.65
C ASN A 52 -11.84 -0.35 7.13
N GLY A 53 -10.67 -0.57 6.55
CA GLY A 53 -10.52 -0.81 5.11
C GLY A 53 -10.73 0.41 4.20
N THR A 54 -10.78 1.61 4.79
CA THR A 54 -10.82 2.89 4.09
C THR A 54 -9.51 3.64 4.35
N LEU A 55 -8.98 4.29 3.32
CA LEU A 55 -7.81 5.15 3.46
C LEU A 55 -8.27 6.59 3.73
N GLU A 56 -7.95 7.08 4.92
CA GLU A 56 -8.26 8.41 5.43
C GLU A 56 -7.00 9.29 5.44
N ASP A 57 -7.18 10.61 5.51
CA ASP A 57 -6.11 11.62 5.60
C ASP A 57 -5.00 11.45 4.55
N VAL A 58 -5.40 11.13 3.30
CA VAL A 58 -4.44 10.94 2.22
C VAL A 58 -3.78 12.27 1.85
N THR A 59 -2.48 12.35 2.09
CA THR A 59 -1.64 13.46 1.67
C THR A 59 -0.54 12.95 0.76
N ASN A 60 0.08 13.85 0.00
CA ASN A 60 1.25 13.53 -0.80
C ASN A 60 2.37 14.52 -0.46
N VAL A 61 3.59 13.99 -0.44
CA VAL A 61 4.80 14.77 -0.24
C VAL A 61 5.81 14.41 -1.34
N PRO A 62 6.61 15.38 -1.82
CA PRO A 62 7.71 15.07 -2.71
C PRO A 62 8.81 14.29 -1.96
N GLY A 63 9.40 13.31 -2.63
CA GLY A 63 10.52 12.52 -2.13
C GLY A 63 10.14 11.40 -1.15
N PRO A 64 11.07 10.97 -0.27
CA PRO A 64 10.83 9.90 0.70
C PRO A 64 9.76 10.27 1.74
N PRO A 65 9.06 9.27 2.31
CA PRO A 65 8.08 9.51 3.36
C PRO A 65 8.75 10.22 4.55
N PRO A 66 8.16 11.31 5.08
CA PRO A 66 8.70 12.04 6.21
C PRO A 66 8.65 11.21 7.50
N GLU A 67 7.71 10.27 7.59
CA GLU A 67 7.51 9.40 8.74
C GLU A 67 7.55 7.92 8.36
N ARG A 68 8.03 7.08 9.28
CA ARG A 68 7.99 5.62 9.10
C ARG A 68 6.57 5.11 9.30
N ALA A 69 5.81 4.99 8.22
CA ALA A 69 4.52 4.32 8.23
C ALA A 69 4.65 2.83 8.60
N GLN A 70 3.60 2.28 9.20
CA GLN A 70 3.54 0.87 9.58
C GLN A 70 3.44 -0.05 8.36
N ILE A 71 2.71 0.39 7.34
CA ILE A 71 2.62 -0.25 6.04
C ILE A 71 3.35 0.64 5.03
N ARG A 72 4.47 0.15 4.48
CA ARG A 72 5.20 0.89 3.44
C ARG A 72 5.12 0.13 2.12
N LEU A 73 4.67 0.83 1.10
CA LEU A 73 4.62 0.36 -0.27
C LEU A 73 5.60 1.18 -1.10
N THR A 74 6.26 0.55 -2.06
CA THR A 74 7.08 1.23 -3.06
C THR A 74 6.84 0.55 -4.41
N MET A 75 6.46 1.35 -5.40
CA MET A 75 6.14 0.89 -6.76
C MET A 75 6.21 2.06 -7.74
N ARG A 76 5.96 1.80 -9.03
CA ARG A 76 5.73 2.84 -10.03
C ARG A 76 4.25 3.21 -10.12
N GLY A 77 3.93 4.39 -10.61
CA GLY A 77 2.56 4.84 -10.81
C GLY A 77 1.79 3.94 -11.78
N ASP A 78 2.45 3.53 -12.87
CA ASP A 78 1.88 2.60 -13.84
C ASP A 78 1.54 1.24 -13.21
N ASP A 79 2.39 0.73 -12.31
CA ASP A 79 2.13 -0.53 -11.61
C ASP A 79 0.96 -0.38 -10.63
N LEU A 80 0.83 0.78 -9.96
CA LEU A 80 -0.29 1.06 -9.07
C LEU A 80 -1.62 1.03 -9.82
N VAL A 81 -1.69 1.72 -10.97
CA VAL A 81 -2.90 1.75 -11.82
C VAL A 81 -3.23 0.34 -12.33
N ALA A 82 -2.24 -0.37 -12.88
CA ALA A 82 -2.43 -1.73 -13.36
C ALA A 82 -2.92 -2.71 -12.27
N MET A 83 -2.50 -2.51 -11.01
CA MET A 83 -2.98 -3.34 -9.90
C MET A 83 -4.44 -3.10 -9.56
N VAL A 84 -4.90 -1.85 -9.60
CA VAL A 84 -6.30 -1.53 -9.26
C VAL A 84 -7.26 -1.83 -10.40
N ASP A 85 -6.76 -1.83 -11.63
CA ASP A 85 -7.51 -2.24 -12.81
C ASP A 85 -7.52 -3.78 -12.99
N GLY A 86 -6.79 -4.51 -12.13
CA GLY A 86 -6.75 -5.97 -12.13
C GLY A 86 -5.83 -6.58 -13.20
N GLU A 87 -5.10 -5.74 -13.95
CA GLU A 87 -4.12 -6.17 -14.96
C GLU A 87 -2.83 -6.70 -14.33
N LEU A 88 -2.51 -6.25 -13.11
CA LEU A 88 -1.34 -6.68 -12.35
C LEU A 88 -1.75 -7.27 -10.99
N HIS A 89 -1.52 -8.58 -10.80
CA HIS A 89 -1.77 -9.22 -9.51
C HIS A 89 -0.72 -8.82 -8.47
N PHE A 90 -1.16 -8.26 -7.34
CA PHE A 90 -0.31 -7.82 -6.23
C PHE A 90 0.72 -8.87 -5.80
N ALA A 91 0.29 -10.11 -5.56
CA ALA A 91 1.16 -11.20 -5.12
C ALA A 91 2.29 -11.50 -6.14
N LYS A 92 1.98 -11.43 -7.43
CA LYS A 92 2.95 -11.63 -8.52
C LYS A 92 3.92 -10.43 -8.64
N ALA A 93 3.39 -9.21 -8.53
CA ALA A 93 4.21 -8.00 -8.57
C ALA A 93 5.16 -7.92 -7.37
N TRP A 94 4.70 -8.35 -6.19
CA TRP A 94 5.51 -8.45 -4.99
C TRP A 94 6.58 -9.54 -5.09
N GLY A 95 6.19 -10.75 -5.51
CA GLY A 95 7.12 -11.87 -5.68
C GLY A 95 8.19 -11.64 -6.75
N SER A 96 7.91 -10.77 -7.74
CA SER A 96 8.88 -10.36 -8.77
C SER A 96 9.72 -9.13 -8.39
N GLY A 97 9.45 -8.51 -7.23
CA GLY A 97 10.16 -7.32 -6.77
C GLY A 97 9.74 -6.00 -7.47
N ARG A 98 8.72 -6.02 -8.33
CA ARG A 98 8.15 -4.81 -8.94
C ARG A 98 7.44 -3.93 -7.91
N VAL A 99 6.77 -4.57 -6.96
CA VAL A 99 6.14 -3.93 -5.81
C VAL A 99 6.89 -4.35 -4.57
N LYS A 100 7.32 -3.38 -3.76
CA LYS A 100 7.92 -3.65 -2.46
C LYS A 100 6.90 -3.32 -1.37
N LEU A 101 6.47 -4.35 -0.64
CA LEU A 101 5.65 -4.21 0.57
C LEU A 101 6.52 -4.48 1.79
N GLU A 102 6.62 -3.48 2.66
CA GLU A 102 7.20 -3.59 4.00
C GLU A 102 6.09 -3.27 5.00
N ALA A 103 5.23 -4.25 5.29
CA ALA A 103 4.39 -4.21 6.48
C ALA A 103 5.27 -4.53 7.68
N GLY A 104 5.13 -3.79 8.79
CA GLY A 104 5.89 -4.02 10.01
C GLY A 104 5.90 -5.51 10.39
N PHE A 105 7.05 -6.16 10.24
CA PHE A 105 7.28 -7.59 10.49
C PHE A 105 6.86 -8.06 11.90
N ARG A 106 6.60 -7.12 12.83
CA ARG A 106 6.07 -7.37 14.16
C ARG A 106 4.69 -8.03 14.17
N ASP A 107 3.83 -7.79 13.17
CA ASP A 107 2.49 -8.41 13.15
C ASP A 107 2.50 -9.84 12.61
N LEU A 108 3.31 -10.13 11.59
CA LEU A 108 3.54 -11.51 11.14
C LEU A 108 4.11 -12.38 12.27
N LEU A 109 4.95 -11.81 13.13
CA LEU A 109 5.44 -12.48 14.34
C LEU A 109 4.35 -12.66 15.41
N ARG A 110 3.40 -11.71 15.55
CA ARG A 110 2.32 -11.78 16.53
C ARG A 110 1.25 -12.80 16.14
N LEU A 111 0.95 -12.93 14.86
CA LEU A 111 0.09 -14.00 14.31
C LEU A 111 0.69 -15.39 14.57
N ARG A 112 2.01 -15.55 14.49
CA ARG A 112 2.69 -16.82 14.81
C ARG A 112 2.69 -17.19 16.30
N SER A 113 2.34 -16.26 17.20
CA SER A 113 2.23 -16.54 18.64
C SER A 113 0.84 -16.99 19.10
N LEU A 114 -0.13 -17.06 18.19
CA LEU A 114 -1.49 -17.57 18.45
C LEU A 114 -1.72 -18.98 17.87
N LEU A 115 -0.65 -19.68 17.46
CA LEU A 115 -0.63 -21.09 17.07
C LEU A 115 0.27 -21.88 18.01
#